data_AF-A0A438GLR9-F1
#
_entry.id   AF-A0A438GLR9-F1
#
_cell.length_a   1.000
_cell.length_b   1.000
_cell.length_c   1.000
_cell.angle_alpha   90.00
_cell.angle_beta   90.00
_cell.angle_gamma   90.00
#
_symmetry.space_group_name_H-M   'P 1'
#
loop_
_entity.id
_entity.type
_entity.pdbx_description
1 polymer ?
#
loop_
_entity_poly.entity_id
_entity_poly.type
_entity_poly.pdbx_seq_one_letter_code
_entity_poly.pdbx_strand_id
1 'polypeptide(L)'
;MLKPVSWEVSDFLRYRRRCPRLRRLVLPAWNRIKKSGICKAIRMWKDLESLTMPSIENPPYLMEEISKNCNNFRELKIMGPCHVFFANTLVAFLPRLKILSLRCSVLLKEALLSILEGLKHLEVLNISHCLLIDSQRMNAQPLPPMKRVMKELDESILKAASRLREFLTCMNDSCTMCERTINDEGLMRWYKYEEGLWKTDEATSLAL
;
A
#
# COMPACT_ATOMS: atom_id res chain seq x y z
N MET A 1 16.92 19.57 1.64
CA MET A 1 16.84 18.18 2.15
C MET A 1 15.84 18.14 3.29
N LEU A 2 14.65 17.60 3.08
CA LEU A 2 13.65 17.45 4.14
C LEU A 2 14.17 16.42 5.15
N LYS A 3 14.35 16.82 6.41
CA LYS A 3 14.76 15.89 7.48
C LYS A 3 13.60 14.95 7.79
N PRO A 4 13.84 13.64 7.97
CA PRO A 4 12.80 12.73 8.44
C PRO A 4 12.20 13.24 9.74
N VAL A 5 10.88 13.42 9.79
CA VAL A 5 10.18 13.78 11.01
C VAL A 5 9.76 12.46 11.68
N SER A 6 10.24 12.23 12.90
CA SER A 6 9.75 11.12 13.71
C SER A 6 8.42 11.55 14.32
N TRP A 7 7.34 10.84 13.99
CA TRP A 7 6.03 11.10 14.59
C TRP A 7 5.95 10.40 15.93
N GLU A 8 5.86 11.20 16.98
CA GLU A 8 5.71 10.71 18.33
C GLU A 8 4.24 10.61 18.71
N VAL A 9 3.99 9.89 19.81
CA VAL A 9 2.65 9.80 20.40
C VAL A 9 2.06 11.19 20.68
N SER A 10 2.90 12.14 21.11
CA SER A 10 2.52 13.53 21.40
C SER A 10 1.98 14.27 20.17
N ASP A 11 2.56 14.03 18.99
CA ASP A 11 2.09 14.64 17.75
C ASP A 11 0.66 14.19 17.44
N PHE A 12 0.41 12.88 17.44
CA PHE A 12 -0.93 12.33 17.21
C PHE A 12 -1.96 12.82 18.23
N LEU A 13 -1.58 12.94 19.51
CA LEU A 13 -2.44 13.48 20.57
C LEU A 13 -2.82 14.95 20.32
N ARG A 14 -1.87 15.77 19.85
CA ARG A 14 -2.12 17.18 19.51
C ARG A 14 -3.09 17.29 18.33
N TYR A 15 -2.90 16.50 17.28
CA TYR A 15 -3.79 16.50 16.12
C TYR A 15 -5.20 16.03 16.48
N ARG A 16 -5.36 14.98 17.29
CA ARG A 16 -6.69 14.55 17.74
C ARG A 16 -7.46 15.64 18.47
N ARG A 17 -6.80 16.40 19.36
CA ARG A 17 -7.49 17.49 20.09
C ARG A 17 -8.08 18.52 19.14
N ARG A 18 -7.44 18.74 17.99
CA ARG A 18 -7.90 19.67 16.95
C ARG A 18 -8.90 19.04 15.99
N CYS A 19 -8.74 17.74 15.69
CA CYS A 19 -9.52 17.02 14.68
C CYS A 19 -10.03 15.66 15.24
N PRO A 20 -11.08 15.65 16.09
CA PRO A 20 -11.58 14.41 16.69
C PRO A 20 -12.33 13.51 15.70
N ARG A 21 -12.90 14.07 14.63
CA ARG A 21 -13.64 13.37 13.57
C ARG A 21 -12.82 13.24 12.28
N LEU A 22 -11.52 12.97 12.42
CA LEU A 22 -10.63 12.84 11.26
C LEU A 22 -11.06 11.64 10.40
N ARG A 23 -11.43 11.89 9.15
CA ARG A 23 -11.82 10.85 8.18
C ARG A 23 -10.67 10.38 7.29
N ARG A 24 -9.68 11.23 7.05
CA ARG A 24 -8.49 10.92 6.24
C ARG A 24 -7.23 11.29 6.98
N LEU A 25 -6.29 10.36 7.03
CA LEU A 25 -4.94 10.59 7.54
C LEU A 25 -3.93 10.34 6.43
N VAL A 26 -3.05 11.31 6.17
CA VAL A 26 -1.96 11.16 5.21
C VAL A 26 -0.63 11.40 5.90
N LEU A 27 0.23 10.39 5.88
CA LEU A 27 1.55 10.39 6.50
C LEU A 27 2.64 10.34 5.42
N PRO A 28 3.65 11.24 5.49
CA PRO A 28 4.71 11.29 4.48
C PRO A 28 5.52 9.99 4.38
N ALA A 29 5.92 9.64 3.15
CA ALA A 29 6.55 8.38 2.79
C ALA A 29 7.92 8.09 3.41
N TRP A 30 8.59 9.09 4.01
CA TRP A 30 9.95 8.98 4.57
C TRP A 30 10.02 9.14 6.09
N ASN A 31 8.88 9.14 6.77
CA ASN A 31 8.83 9.35 8.21
C ASN A 31 8.91 8.04 8.99
N ARG A 32 9.64 8.07 10.12
CA ARG A 32 9.61 6.98 11.10
C ARG A 32 8.40 7.18 12.00
N ILE A 33 7.51 6.20 11.99
CA ILE A 33 6.33 6.20 12.84
C ILE A 33 6.50 5.11 13.89
N LYS A 34 6.53 5.49 15.17
CA LYS A 34 6.59 4.51 16.26
C LYS A 34 5.30 3.68 16.26
N LYS A 35 5.40 2.35 16.34
CA LYS A 35 4.24 1.42 16.39
C LYS A 35 3.22 1.86 17.44
N SER A 36 3.67 2.17 18.65
CA SER A 36 2.81 2.64 19.75
C SER A 36 2.12 3.98 19.45
N GLY A 37 2.78 4.87 18.71
CA GLY A 37 2.23 6.16 18.28
C GLY A 37 1.04 5.99 17.35
N ILE A 38 1.23 5.23 16.28
CA ILE A 38 0.17 5.02 15.28
C ILE A 38 -1.00 4.21 15.84
N CYS A 39 -0.74 3.13 16.59
CA CYS A 39 -1.83 2.34 17.20
C CYS A 39 -2.69 3.21 18.13
N LYS A 40 -2.06 4.06 18.94
CA LYS A 40 -2.80 4.98 19.81
C LYS A 40 -3.60 6.00 19.01
N ALA A 41 -3.06 6.50 17.91
CA ALA A 41 -3.76 7.41 17.01
C ALA A 41 -5.00 6.76 16.38
N ILE A 42 -4.86 5.53 15.86
CA ILE A 42 -5.95 4.74 15.27
C ILE A 42 -7.08 4.50 16.27
N ARG A 43 -6.78 4.12 17.52
CA ARG A 43 -7.78 3.95 18.59
C ARG A 43 -8.59 5.22 18.87
N MET A 44 -8.05 6.39 18.54
CA MET A 44 -8.66 7.68 18.82
C MET A 44 -9.51 8.21 17.67
N TRP A 45 -9.25 7.81 16.42
CA TRP A 45 -9.97 8.26 15.23
C TRP A 45 -10.98 7.23 14.73
N LYS A 46 -12.10 7.13 15.44
CA LYS A 46 -13.17 6.17 15.15
C LYS A 46 -13.83 6.38 13.78
N ASP A 47 -13.83 7.62 13.30
CA ASP A 47 -14.40 8.02 12.01
C ASP A 47 -13.39 7.91 10.85
N LEU A 48 -12.21 7.31 11.07
CA LEU A 48 -11.19 7.19 10.03
C LEU A 48 -11.69 6.26 8.91
N GLU A 49 -11.61 6.76 7.68
CA GLU A 49 -12.07 6.09 6.47
C GLU A 49 -10.92 5.79 5.51
N SER A 50 -9.88 6.62 5.53
CA SER A 50 -8.83 6.67 4.53
C SER A 50 -7.45 6.89 5.18
N LEU A 51 -6.48 6.05 4.82
CA LEU A 51 -5.10 6.14 5.30
C LEU A 51 -4.11 6.06 4.13
N THR A 52 -3.24 7.07 4.04
CA THR A 52 -2.02 7.02 3.21
C THR A 52 -0.82 6.99 4.12
N MET A 53 0.06 6.00 3.97
CA MET A 53 1.26 5.92 4.80
C MET A 53 2.44 5.24 4.10
N PRO A 54 3.68 5.44 4.60
CA PRO A 54 4.84 4.67 4.18
C PRO A 54 4.68 3.16 4.40
N SER A 55 5.67 2.40 3.93
CA SER A 55 5.80 0.95 4.15
C SER A 55 5.55 0.53 5.61
N ILE A 56 4.92 -0.65 5.77
CA ILE A 56 4.67 -1.28 7.07
C ILE A 56 5.50 -2.57 7.16
N GLU A 57 6.53 -2.58 8.00
CA GLU A 57 7.39 -3.77 8.17
C GLU A 57 6.65 -4.98 8.74
N ASN A 58 5.70 -4.77 9.66
CA ASN A 58 4.91 -5.84 10.28
C ASN A 58 3.41 -5.49 10.23
N PRO A 59 2.69 -5.82 9.15
CA PRO A 59 1.32 -5.36 8.92
C PRO A 59 0.29 -5.61 10.03
N PRO A 60 0.29 -6.76 10.74
CA PRO A 60 -0.78 -7.12 11.68
C PRO A 60 -1.03 -6.07 12.77
N TYR A 61 0.02 -5.51 13.38
CA TYR A 61 -0.16 -4.60 14.53
C TYR A 61 -1.01 -3.37 14.19
N LEU A 62 -0.98 -2.92 12.94
CA LEU A 62 -1.70 -1.73 12.50
C LEU A 62 -3.06 -2.11 11.92
N MET A 63 -3.10 -3.12 11.04
CA MET A 63 -4.34 -3.52 10.37
C MET A 63 -5.37 -4.08 11.36
N GLU A 64 -4.92 -4.81 12.38
CA GLU A 64 -5.78 -5.27 13.48
C GLU A 64 -6.30 -4.11 14.34
N GLU A 65 -5.49 -3.09 14.59
CA GLU A 65 -5.95 -1.90 15.32
C GLU A 65 -6.96 -1.10 14.50
N ILE A 66 -6.77 -0.98 13.18
CA ILE A 66 -7.75 -0.33 12.30
C ILE A 66 -9.06 -1.11 12.31
N SER A 67 -9.00 -2.44 12.16
CA SER A 67 -10.20 -3.28 12.10
C SER A 67 -11.04 -3.21 13.38
N LYS A 68 -10.40 -3.06 14.54
CA LYS A 68 -11.08 -2.96 15.85
C LYS A 68 -11.67 -1.58 16.14
N ASN A 69 -11.10 -0.50 15.59
CA ASN A 69 -11.39 0.86 16.03
C ASN A 69 -12.03 1.76 14.97
N CYS A 70 -11.86 1.45 13.67
CA CYS A 70 -12.26 2.32 12.55
C CYS A 70 -13.31 1.62 11.68
N ASN A 71 -14.57 1.62 12.11
CA ASN A 71 -15.66 0.87 11.45
C ASN A 71 -15.98 1.33 10.02
N ASN A 72 -15.60 2.57 9.66
CA ASN A 72 -15.84 3.17 8.35
C ASN A 72 -14.62 3.09 7.41
N PHE A 73 -13.56 2.38 7.82
CA PHE A 73 -12.32 2.27 7.06
C PHE A 73 -12.54 1.55 5.72
N ARG A 74 -12.11 2.19 4.62
CA ARG A 74 -12.35 1.70 3.25
C ARG A 74 -11.27 2.01 2.23
N GLU A 75 -10.36 2.94 2.53
CA GLU A 75 -9.35 3.44 1.59
C GLU A 75 -7.95 3.30 2.19
N LEU A 76 -7.04 2.64 1.48
CA LEU A 76 -5.67 2.46 1.92
C LEU A 76 -4.68 2.70 0.79
N LYS A 77 -3.67 3.52 1.04
CA LYS A 77 -2.47 3.65 0.21
C LYS A 77 -1.22 3.30 1.02
N ILE A 78 -0.47 2.31 0.54
CA ILE A 78 0.82 1.90 1.13
C ILE A 78 1.91 2.04 0.07
N MET A 79 3.00 2.69 0.45
CA MET A 79 4.19 2.88 -0.39
C MET A 79 5.32 1.98 0.14
N GLY A 80 5.31 0.71 -0.25
CA GLY A 80 6.26 -0.28 0.25
C GLY A 80 5.95 -1.70 -0.22
N PRO A 81 6.86 -2.66 0.02
CA PRO A 81 6.75 -4.01 -0.53
C PRO A 81 5.45 -4.71 -0.14
N CYS A 82 4.78 -5.28 -1.13
CA CYS A 82 3.59 -6.11 -0.96
C CYS A 82 3.94 -7.58 -1.23
N HIS A 83 4.21 -8.30 -0.15
CA HIS A 83 4.46 -9.75 -0.15
C HIS A 83 3.21 -10.53 0.29
N VAL A 84 3.24 -11.86 0.17
CA VAL A 84 2.10 -12.72 0.52
C VAL A 84 1.66 -12.52 1.99
N PHE A 85 2.60 -12.35 2.91
CA PHE A 85 2.26 -12.06 4.32
C PHE A 85 1.48 -10.76 4.49
N PHE A 86 1.86 -9.71 3.76
CA PHE A 86 1.16 -8.43 3.77
C PHE A 86 -0.25 -8.58 3.18
N ALA A 87 -0.37 -9.23 2.02
CA ALA A 87 -1.65 -9.49 1.36
C ALA A 87 -2.61 -10.30 2.26
N ASN A 88 -2.14 -11.38 2.87
CA ASN A 88 -2.94 -12.20 3.77
C ASN A 88 -3.39 -11.41 5.01
N THR A 89 -2.53 -10.53 5.52
CA THR A 89 -2.90 -9.65 6.64
C THR A 89 -3.99 -8.66 6.24
N LEU A 90 -3.90 -8.06 5.05
CA LEU A 90 -4.96 -7.19 4.52
C LEU A 90 -6.30 -7.94 4.43
N VAL A 91 -6.29 -9.15 3.86
CA VAL A 91 -7.49 -9.97 3.71
C VAL A 91 -8.10 -10.34 5.06
N ALA A 92 -7.26 -10.71 6.04
CA ALA A 92 -7.72 -11.12 7.36
C ALA A 92 -8.33 -9.97 8.16
N PHE A 93 -7.72 -8.78 8.16
CA PHE A 93 -8.13 -7.69 9.04
C PHE A 93 -8.96 -6.61 8.37
N LEU A 94 -8.82 -6.39 7.06
CA LEU A 94 -9.50 -5.35 6.30
C LEU A 94 -10.34 -5.89 5.13
N PRO A 95 -11.21 -6.91 5.32
CA PRO A 95 -11.93 -7.57 4.22
C PRO A 95 -12.94 -6.65 3.50
N ARG A 96 -13.34 -5.54 4.13
CA ARG A 96 -14.29 -4.55 3.59
C ARG A 96 -13.62 -3.38 2.85
N LEU A 97 -12.30 -3.44 2.64
CA LEU A 97 -11.57 -2.41 1.92
C LEU A 97 -12.12 -2.24 0.50
N LYS A 98 -12.37 -1.00 0.08
CA LYS A 98 -12.93 -0.66 -1.23
C LYS A 98 -11.88 -0.14 -2.20
N ILE A 99 -10.89 0.59 -1.72
CA ILE A 99 -9.86 1.21 -2.56
C ILE A 99 -8.50 0.89 -1.95
N LEU A 100 -7.64 0.27 -2.76
CA LEU A 100 -6.26 -0.04 -2.40
C LEU A 100 -5.31 0.54 -3.45
N SER A 101 -4.33 1.33 -3.02
CA SER A 101 -3.20 1.75 -3.84
C SER A 101 -1.90 1.17 -3.28
N LEU A 102 -1.20 0.45 -4.16
CA LEU A 102 0.15 -0.09 -3.95
C LEU A 102 1.15 0.61 -4.88
N ARG A 103 0.77 1.74 -5.48
CA ARG A 103 1.56 2.50 -6.45
C ARG A 103 3.04 2.58 -6.08
N CYS A 104 3.92 2.41 -7.08
CA CYS A 104 5.38 2.54 -6.92
C CYS A 104 5.99 1.59 -5.88
N SER A 105 5.45 0.38 -5.74
CA SER A 105 5.93 -0.63 -4.79
C SER A 105 6.45 -1.89 -5.48
N VAL A 106 7.28 -2.67 -4.78
CA VAL A 106 7.48 -4.09 -5.12
C VAL A 106 6.19 -4.85 -4.86
N LEU A 107 5.70 -5.60 -5.85
CA LEU A 107 4.50 -6.41 -5.73
C LEU A 107 4.80 -7.83 -6.18
N LEU A 108 4.57 -8.83 -5.32
CA LEU A 108 4.61 -10.23 -5.74
C LEU A 108 3.31 -10.61 -6.43
N LYS A 109 3.39 -11.35 -7.55
CA LYS A 109 2.21 -11.84 -8.28
C LYS A 109 1.27 -12.64 -7.37
N GLU A 110 1.81 -13.50 -6.52
CA GLU A 110 1.04 -14.34 -5.59
C GLU A 110 0.32 -13.47 -4.54
N ALA A 111 0.95 -12.38 -4.10
CA ALA A 111 0.34 -11.42 -3.20
C ALA A 111 -0.80 -10.65 -3.89
N LEU A 112 -0.60 -10.25 -5.15
CA LEU A 112 -1.64 -9.61 -5.97
C LEU A 112 -2.85 -10.53 -6.16
N LEU A 113 -2.64 -11.79 -6.52
CA LEU A 113 -3.73 -12.77 -6.64
C LEU A 113 -4.45 -12.98 -5.29
N SER A 114 -3.70 -13.08 -4.18
CA SER A 114 -4.28 -13.19 -2.83
C SER A 114 -5.18 -11.99 -2.48
N ILE A 115 -4.79 -10.77 -2.88
CA ILE A 115 -5.59 -9.55 -2.71
C ILE A 115 -6.86 -9.60 -3.57
N LEU A 116 -6.71 -9.92 -4.86
CA LEU A 116 -7.80 -9.97 -5.83
C LEU A 116 -8.85 -11.03 -5.44
N GLU A 117 -8.40 -12.16 -4.90
CA GLU A 117 -9.27 -13.23 -4.43
C GLU A 117 -9.85 -12.94 -3.05
N GLY A 118 -9.08 -12.43 -2.10
CA GLY A 118 -9.52 -12.29 -0.71
C GLY A 118 -10.35 -11.04 -0.41
N LEU A 119 -10.05 -9.90 -1.03
CA LEU A 119 -10.76 -8.63 -0.76
C LEU A 119 -12.02 -8.50 -1.63
N LYS A 120 -13.05 -9.29 -1.32
CA LYS A 120 -14.29 -9.39 -2.13
C LYS A 120 -15.02 -8.06 -2.36
N HIS A 121 -14.85 -7.08 -1.48
CA HIS A 121 -15.47 -5.75 -1.59
C HIS A 121 -14.58 -4.69 -2.24
N LEU A 122 -13.37 -5.07 -2.69
CA LEU A 122 -12.47 -4.15 -3.38
C LEU A 122 -13.11 -3.73 -4.71
N GLU A 123 -13.20 -2.42 -4.92
CA GLU A 123 -13.77 -1.77 -6.11
C GLU A 123 -12.67 -1.17 -6.98
N VAL A 124 -11.64 -0.60 -6.36
CA VAL A 124 -10.51 0.05 -7.05
C VAL A 124 -9.20 -0.52 -6.56
N LEU A 125 -8.37 -0.99 -7.48
CA LEU A 125 -7.00 -1.41 -7.21
C LEU A 125 -6.04 -0.62 -8.10
N ASN A 126 -5.10 0.09 -7.48
CA ASN A 126 -4.02 0.76 -8.16
C ASN A 126 -2.68 0.04 -7.93
N ILE A 127 -2.11 -0.50 -9.01
CA ILE A 127 -0.76 -1.09 -9.07
C ILE A 127 0.13 -0.35 -10.07
N SER A 128 -0.21 0.90 -10.39
CA SER A 128 0.56 1.70 -11.35
C SER A 128 2.00 1.88 -10.87
N HIS A 129 2.92 1.71 -11.83
CA HIS A 129 4.36 1.85 -11.60
C HIS A 129 4.92 0.86 -10.58
N CYS A 130 4.27 -0.26 -10.30
CA CYS A 130 4.83 -1.30 -9.45
C CYS A 130 5.94 -2.08 -10.16
N LEU A 131 6.93 -2.54 -9.38
CA LEU A 131 7.84 -3.60 -9.81
C LEU A 131 7.17 -4.94 -9.52
N LEU A 132 6.43 -5.47 -10.49
CA LEU A 132 5.72 -6.74 -10.36
C LEU A 132 6.68 -7.91 -10.58
N ILE A 133 6.77 -8.80 -9.59
CA ILE A 133 7.69 -9.94 -9.58
C ILE A 133 6.89 -11.23 -9.54
N ASP A 134 7.17 -12.12 -10.48
CA ASP A 134 6.71 -13.50 -10.46
C ASP A 134 7.77 -14.38 -9.77
N SER A 135 7.38 -15.07 -8.70
CA SER A 135 8.26 -15.98 -7.96
C SER A 135 7.96 -17.43 -8.32
N GLN A 136 8.41 -17.84 -9.49
CA GLN A 136 8.22 -19.22 -9.94
C GLN A 136 9.06 -20.17 -9.08
N ARG A 137 8.39 -21.05 -8.34
CA ARG A 137 9.03 -22.22 -7.75
C ARG A 137 9.13 -23.27 -8.85
N MET A 138 10.32 -23.49 -9.40
CA MET A 138 10.52 -24.66 -10.25
C MET A 138 10.35 -25.91 -9.39
N ASN A 139 9.33 -26.69 -9.74
CA ASN A 139 8.99 -27.91 -9.03
C ASN A 139 10.22 -28.85 -9.01
N ALA A 140 10.60 -29.30 -7.81
CA ALA A 140 11.53 -30.40 -7.52
C ALA A 140 13.06 -30.12 -7.38
N GLN A 141 13.56 -28.88 -7.31
CA GLN A 141 14.98 -28.65 -6.96
C GLN A 141 15.16 -27.69 -5.78
N PRO A 142 16.20 -27.87 -4.93
CA PRO A 142 16.48 -27.02 -3.76
C PRO A 142 17.02 -25.63 -4.13
N LEU A 143 16.82 -25.18 -5.37
CA LEU A 143 17.27 -23.88 -5.84
C LEU A 143 16.36 -22.78 -5.27
N PRO A 144 16.93 -21.60 -4.94
CA PRO A 144 16.13 -20.44 -4.55
C PRO A 144 15.15 -20.08 -5.69
N PRO A 145 13.93 -19.59 -5.35
CA PRO A 145 12.93 -19.23 -6.36
C PRO A 145 13.50 -18.21 -7.35
N MET A 146 13.34 -18.48 -8.64
CA MET A 146 13.77 -17.52 -9.66
C MET A 146 12.76 -16.38 -9.68
N LYS A 147 13.22 -15.17 -9.37
CA LYS A 147 12.40 -13.96 -9.40
C LYS A 147 12.49 -13.34 -10.79
N ARG A 148 11.35 -13.23 -11.48
CA ARG A 148 11.27 -12.59 -12.80
C ARG A 148 10.43 -11.33 -12.70
N VAL A 149 10.97 -10.21 -13.16
CA VAL A 149 10.19 -8.98 -13.34
C VAL A 149 9.22 -9.19 -14.50
N MET A 150 7.93 -8.96 -14.24
CA MET A 150 6.88 -9.04 -15.24
C MET A 150 6.84 -7.75 -16.06
N LYS A 151 6.80 -7.89 -17.39
CA LYS A 151 6.63 -6.75 -18.32
C LYS A 151 5.17 -6.46 -18.65
N GLU A 152 4.33 -7.46 -18.49
CA GLU A 152 2.90 -7.41 -18.78
C GLU A 152 2.12 -8.25 -17.75
N LEU A 153 0.82 -8.00 -17.66
CA LEU A 153 -0.09 -8.78 -16.82
C LEU A 153 -0.56 -10.01 -17.57
N ASP A 154 -0.51 -11.16 -16.92
CA ASP A 154 -1.03 -12.40 -17.50
C ASP A 154 -2.55 -12.51 -17.36
N GLU A 155 -3.12 -13.48 -18.08
CA GLU A 155 -4.56 -13.74 -18.11
C GLU A 155 -5.14 -14.05 -16.72
N SER A 156 -4.37 -14.67 -15.82
CA SER A 156 -4.84 -15.00 -14.48
C SER A 156 -5.10 -13.74 -13.64
N ILE A 157 -4.20 -12.75 -13.73
CA ILE A 157 -4.35 -11.45 -13.06
C ILE A 157 -5.52 -10.70 -13.68
N LEU A 158 -5.59 -10.62 -15.01
CA LEU A 158 -6.66 -9.90 -15.72
C LEU A 158 -8.04 -10.48 -15.40
N LYS A 159 -8.16 -11.81 -15.39
CA LYS A 159 -9.40 -12.50 -15.03
C LYS A 159 -9.78 -12.24 -13.56
N ALA A 160 -8.83 -12.34 -12.63
CA ALA A 160 -9.09 -12.07 -11.21
C ALA A 160 -9.48 -10.60 -10.95
N ALA A 161 -8.91 -9.66 -11.71
CA ALA A 161 -9.19 -8.24 -11.62
C ALA A 161 -10.47 -7.79 -12.33
N SER A 162 -11.05 -8.62 -13.21
CA SER A 162 -12.25 -8.28 -14.01
C SER A 162 -13.49 -7.87 -13.19
N ARG A 163 -13.55 -8.25 -11.91
CA ARG A 163 -14.62 -7.86 -10.98
C ARG A 163 -14.49 -6.44 -10.44
N LEU A 164 -13.32 -5.83 -10.54
CA LEU A 164 -13.06 -4.49 -10.02
C LEU A 164 -13.77 -3.46 -10.89
N ARG A 165 -14.28 -2.40 -10.27
CA ARG A 165 -14.80 -1.26 -11.03
C ARG A 165 -13.67 -0.58 -11.80
N GLU A 166 -12.52 -0.43 -11.16
CA GLU A 166 -11.33 0.20 -11.75
C GLU A 166 -10.07 -0.58 -11.37
N PHE A 167 -9.29 -0.95 -12.40
CA PHE A 167 -7.98 -1.57 -12.22
C PHE A 167 -6.92 -0.71 -12.91
N LEU A 168 -6.19 0.05 -12.10
CA LEU A 168 -5.25 1.05 -12.56
C LEU A 168 -3.85 0.46 -12.62
N THR A 169 -3.24 0.51 -13.80
CA THR A 169 -1.97 -0.16 -14.08
C THR A 169 -1.08 0.71 -14.96
N CYS A 170 0.24 0.59 -14.77
CA CYS A 170 1.23 1.19 -15.66
C CYS A 170 2.50 0.36 -15.58
N MET A 171 2.86 -0.30 -16.69
CA MET A 171 4.03 -1.16 -16.86
C MET A 171 4.81 -0.77 -18.13
N ASN A 172 4.91 0.53 -18.39
CA ASN A 172 5.50 1.07 -19.62
C ASN A 172 6.95 1.50 -19.37
N ASP A 173 7.86 1.00 -20.22
CA ASP A 173 9.30 1.32 -20.17
C ASP A 173 9.59 2.82 -20.44
N SER A 174 8.71 3.52 -21.15
CA SER A 174 8.82 4.97 -21.40
C SER A 174 8.26 5.84 -20.26
N CYS A 175 7.63 5.22 -19.24
CA CYS A 175 7.11 5.97 -18.11
C CYS A 175 8.21 6.27 -17.10
N THR A 176 8.49 7.55 -16.87
CA THR A 176 9.48 8.02 -15.89
C THR A 176 9.27 7.43 -14.50
N MET A 177 8.02 7.24 -14.05
CA MET A 177 7.75 6.64 -12.73
C MET A 177 8.04 5.14 -12.69
N CYS A 178 7.78 4.41 -13.79
CA CYS A 178 8.16 3.00 -13.91
C CYS A 178 9.69 2.86 -13.91
N GLU A 179 10.37 3.67 -14.71
CA GLU A 179 11.84 3.71 -14.78
C GLU A 179 12.46 4.00 -13.40
N ARG A 180 11.97 5.02 -12.69
CA ARG A 180 12.39 5.33 -11.32
C ARG A 180 12.17 4.17 -10.36
N THR A 181 11.00 3.52 -10.44
CA THR A 181 10.69 2.38 -9.57
C THR A 181 11.64 1.21 -9.83
N ILE A 182 11.97 0.93 -11.09
CA ILE A 182 12.96 -0.09 -11.47
C ILE A 182 14.34 0.26 -10.93
N ASN A 183 14.80 1.51 -11.15
CA ASN A 183 16.11 2.00 -10.70
C ASN A 183 16.26 2.02 -9.17
N ASP A 184 15.15 2.18 -8.46
CA ASP A 184 15.09 2.12 -6.99
C ASP A 184 14.73 0.73 -6.45
N GLU A 185 14.77 -0.32 -7.29
CA GLU A 185 14.51 -1.71 -6.91
C GLU A 185 13.13 -1.91 -6.25
N GLY A 186 12.15 -1.11 -6.66
CA GLY A 186 10.78 -1.10 -6.15
C GLY A 186 10.62 -0.48 -4.75
N LEU A 187 11.68 0.13 -4.21
CA LEU A 187 11.68 0.90 -2.97
C LEU A 187 11.91 2.37 -3.28
N MET A 188 10.89 3.02 -3.86
CA MET A 188 11.00 4.39 -4.35
C MET A 188 11.58 5.34 -3.30
N ARG A 189 12.70 5.96 -3.66
CA ARG A 189 13.43 6.91 -2.82
C ARG A 189 12.83 8.30 -3.01
N TRP A 190 11.59 8.48 -2.53
CA TRP A 190 10.80 9.70 -2.69
C TRP A 190 11.55 11.00 -2.36
N TYR A 191 12.52 10.96 -1.44
CA TYR A 191 13.37 12.11 -1.07
C TYR A 191 14.35 12.57 -2.17
N LYS A 192 14.60 11.74 -3.19
CA LYS A 192 15.43 12.07 -4.35
C LYS A 192 14.66 12.75 -5.48
N TYR A 193 13.34 12.66 -5.45
CA TYR A 193 12.47 13.13 -6.52
C TYR A 193 11.71 14.40 -6.11
N GLU A 194 10.86 14.89 -7.02
CA GLU A 194 10.08 16.10 -6.86
C GLU A 194 9.23 16.05 -5.59
N GLU A 195 9.26 17.15 -4.83
CA GLU A 195 8.53 17.27 -3.58
C GLU A 195 7.03 17.12 -3.83
N GLY A 196 6.42 16.14 -3.17
CA GLY A 196 4.98 15.91 -3.26
C GLY A 196 4.55 14.84 -4.27
N LEU A 197 5.44 14.20 -5.05
CA LEU A 197 5.03 13.08 -5.89
C LEU A 197 4.35 11.93 -5.13
N TRP A 198 4.76 11.69 -3.89
CA TRP A 198 4.14 10.70 -3.01
C TRP A 198 2.67 11.02 -2.67
N LYS A 199 2.27 12.30 -2.82
CA LYS A 199 0.90 12.78 -2.64
C LYS A 199 0.01 12.50 -3.85
N THR A 200 0.59 12.24 -5.02
CA THR A 200 -0.16 11.91 -6.24
C THR A 200 -0.57 10.44 -6.24
N ASP A 201 -1.72 10.14 -6.81
CA ASP A 201 -2.22 8.78 -7.01
C ASP A 201 -3.14 8.73 -8.22
N GLU A 202 -3.11 7.64 -8.98
CA GLU A 202 -4.02 7.41 -10.10
C GLU A 202 -5.45 7.14 -9.58
N ALA A 203 -5.60 6.58 -8.37
CA ALA A 203 -6.89 6.54 -7.70
C ALA A 203 -7.19 7.93 -7.13
N THR A 204 -8.06 8.68 -7.80
CA THR A 204 -8.37 10.09 -7.50
C THR A 204 -8.73 10.34 -6.04
N SER A 205 -9.41 9.39 -5.38
CA SER A 205 -9.70 9.51 -3.96
C SER A 205 -8.42 9.57 -3.13
N LEU A 206 -7.36 8.85 -3.47
CA LEU A 206 -6.12 8.77 -2.69
C LEU A 206 -5.07 9.85 -3.02
N ALA A 207 -5.35 10.71 -4.00
CA ALA A 207 -4.56 11.91 -4.27
C ALA A 207 -4.84 13.02 -3.23
N LEU A 208 -3.86 13.91 -3.02
CA LEU A 208 -3.97 15.11 -2.17
C LEU A 208 -3.84 16.40 -2.99
#